data_AF-A0A7G8BLR8-F1
#
_entry.id   AF-A0A7G8BLR8-F1
#
_cell.length_a   1.000
_cell.length_b   1.000
_cell.length_c   1.000
_cell.angle_alpha   90.00
_cell.angle_beta   90.00
_cell.angle_gamma   90.00
#
_symmetry.space_group_name_H-M   'P 1'
#
loop_
_entity.id
_entity.type
_entity.pdbx_description
1 polymer ?
#
loop_
_entity_poly.entity_id
_entity_poly.type
_entity_poly.pdbx_seq_one_letter_code
_entity_poly.pdbx_strand_id
1 'polypeptide(L)'
;MTKLINVRDREIHVAGRTLRIAQLHGDRYKFLDDPVPVIEGLRAAGERVDLFSFAQRLPDSKPKFSYSFEWDNFAVLPITTFENWWKNELGFKARNKAKQAEKNGVVVREVPFDDALVAGIREIYNECPIRQRRRFPHYGKDFETVRREEATFLDSSIFLGAFFDDRLIGFVKLVPDETCTQAGLMNIISMVKHRDKVPQNALIAHAVRACATRGIQYLVYSRFDYGKKEHDGLRDFKERNGFRRVDTPRFYVPLTTMGRIALRLKLHHSISERIPEGVASRLRDLRAGWYERKYRSVMGEA
;
A
#
# COMPACT_ATOMS: atom_id res chain seq x y z
N MET A 1 18.99 9.85 -4.21
CA MET A 1 19.59 8.71 -4.93
C MET A 1 18.97 7.47 -4.33
N THR A 2 18.56 6.55 -5.20
CA THR A 2 17.88 5.33 -4.83
C THR A 2 18.61 4.19 -5.50
N LYS A 3 18.94 3.13 -4.75
CA LYS A 3 19.70 1.98 -5.25
C LYS A 3 19.07 0.70 -4.74
N LEU A 4 19.00 -0.30 -5.62
CA LEU A 4 18.69 -1.69 -5.26
C LEU A 4 19.99 -2.47 -5.15
N ILE A 5 20.16 -3.22 -4.05
CA ILE A 5 21.29 -4.11 -3.83
C ILE A 5 20.77 -5.48 -3.37
N ASN A 6 21.50 -6.55 -3.67
CA ASN A 6 21.18 -7.89 -3.20
C ASN A 6 22.05 -8.26 -2.01
N VAL A 7 21.42 -8.72 -0.93
CA VAL A 7 22.08 -9.16 0.30
C VAL A 7 21.41 -10.44 0.79
N ARG A 8 22.14 -11.57 0.77
CA ARG A 8 21.66 -12.88 1.27
C ARG A 8 20.26 -13.23 0.75
N ASP A 9 20.11 -13.22 -0.58
CA ASP A 9 18.86 -13.53 -1.30
C ASP A 9 17.69 -12.57 -1.02
N ARG A 10 17.97 -11.42 -0.41
CA ARG A 10 17.01 -10.34 -0.22
C ARG A 10 17.42 -9.14 -1.06
N GLU A 11 16.46 -8.63 -1.82
CA GLU A 11 16.57 -7.33 -2.47
C GLU A 11 16.38 -6.22 -1.42
N ILE A 12 17.33 -5.31 -1.33
CA ILE A 12 17.34 -4.19 -0.39
C ILE A 12 17.31 -2.89 -1.18
N HIS A 13 16.33 -2.05 -0.83
CA HIS A 13 16.18 -0.70 -1.34
C HIS A 13 16.88 0.29 -0.40
N VAL A 14 17.92 0.96 -0.90
CA VAL A 14 18.67 1.99 -0.19
C VAL A 14 18.30 3.36 -0.74
N ALA A 15 17.80 4.23 0.14
CA ALA A 15 17.36 5.58 -0.22
C ALA A 15 18.02 6.65 0.68
N GLY A 16 18.20 7.84 0.11
CA GLY A 16 18.72 9.01 0.82
C GLY A 16 19.98 9.59 0.20
N ARG A 17 20.52 10.64 0.81
CA ARG A 17 21.78 11.28 0.39
C ARG A 17 22.73 11.46 1.57
N THR A 18 22.28 12.19 2.58
CA THR A 18 23.05 12.48 3.81
C THR A 18 22.92 11.35 4.82
N LEU A 19 21.69 10.92 5.08
CA LEU A 19 21.34 9.71 5.82
C LEU A 19 20.84 8.67 4.82
N ARG A 20 21.51 7.51 4.74
CA ARG A 20 21.14 6.41 3.85
C ARG A 20 20.39 5.34 4.63
N ILE A 21 19.13 5.15 4.30
CA ILE A 21 18.24 4.18 4.96
C ILE A 21 18.01 3.02 4.00
N ALA A 22 18.29 1.80 4.48
CA ALA A 22 17.99 0.56 3.80
C ALA A 22 16.67 -0.03 4.32
N GLN A 23 15.88 -0.56 3.41
CA GLN A 23 14.64 -1.30 3.69
C GLN A 23 14.55 -2.48 2.72
N LEU A 24 13.77 -3.51 3.05
CA LEU A 24 13.47 -4.57 2.09
C LEU A 24 12.80 -3.97 0.84
N HIS A 25 13.16 -4.48 -0.34
CA HIS A 25 12.35 -4.26 -1.53
C HIS A 25 10.98 -4.92 -1.28
N GLY A 26 9.91 -4.12 -1.30
CA GLY A 26 8.61 -4.57 -0.83
C GLY A 26 8.42 -4.48 0.68
N ASP A 27 9.04 -3.53 1.38
CA ASP A 27 8.75 -3.22 2.79
C ASP A 27 7.23 -3.22 3.05
N ARG A 28 6.82 -3.94 4.11
CA ARG A 28 5.41 -4.26 4.50
C ARG A 28 4.70 -5.32 3.65
N TYR A 29 5.34 -5.86 2.63
CA TYR A 29 4.86 -7.02 1.84
C TYR A 29 5.80 -8.21 1.98
N LYS A 30 7.10 -7.96 2.14
CA LYS A 30 8.16 -8.93 2.42
C LYS A 30 8.68 -8.71 3.84
N PHE A 31 9.00 -9.79 4.54
CA PHE A 31 9.36 -9.78 5.96
C PHE A 31 10.62 -10.61 6.24
N LEU A 32 11.19 -10.41 7.43
CA LEU A 32 12.35 -11.17 7.91
C LEU A 32 11.96 -11.98 9.15
N ASP A 33 12.16 -13.29 9.06
CA ASP A 33 12.07 -14.19 10.21
C ASP A 33 13.34 -14.12 11.05
N ASP A 34 14.50 -14.07 10.40
CA ASP A 34 15.81 -13.81 11.01
C ASP A 34 16.48 -12.60 10.33
N PRO A 35 16.61 -11.45 11.03
CA PRO A 35 17.26 -10.27 10.48
C PRO A 35 18.79 -10.33 10.53
N VAL A 36 19.40 -11.25 11.29
CA VAL A 36 20.86 -11.27 11.52
C VAL A 36 21.65 -11.42 10.21
N PRO A 37 21.36 -12.37 9.30
CA PRO A 37 22.12 -12.54 8.07
C PRO A 37 22.07 -11.31 7.15
N VAL A 38 20.93 -10.63 7.10
CA VAL A 38 20.75 -9.41 6.30
C VAL A 38 21.53 -8.25 6.91
N ILE A 39 21.51 -8.10 8.24
CA ILE A 39 22.27 -7.06 8.95
C ILE A 39 23.77 -7.27 8.74
N GLU A 40 24.27 -8.49 8.88
CA GLU A 40 25.69 -8.82 8.66
C GLU A 40 26.09 -8.60 7.20
N GLY A 41 25.25 -9.04 6.26
CA GLY A 41 25.46 -8.83 4.84
C GLY A 41 25.51 -7.33 4.48
N LEU A 42 24.65 -6.50 5.07
CA LEU A 42 24.67 -5.05 4.87
C LEU A 42 25.94 -4.40 5.42
N ARG A 43 26.47 -4.90 6.54
CA ARG A 43 27.77 -4.44 7.08
C ARG A 43 28.94 -4.81 6.16
N ALA A 44 28.85 -5.95 5.48
CA ALA A 44 29.89 -6.47 4.59
C ALA A 44 29.79 -5.95 3.14
N ALA A 45 28.63 -5.45 2.70
CA ALA A 45 28.34 -5.12 1.31
C ALA A 45 29.16 -3.94 0.72
N GLY A 46 29.97 -3.23 1.52
CA GLY A 46 30.76 -2.07 1.11
C GLY A 46 29.94 -0.83 0.71
N GLU A 47 28.63 -0.98 0.47
CA GLU A 47 27.71 0.13 0.26
C GLU A 47 27.44 0.83 1.59
N ARG A 48 27.57 2.17 1.61
CA ARG A 48 27.24 2.92 2.81
C ARG A 48 25.73 2.85 3.06
N VAL A 49 25.35 2.18 4.13
CA VAL A 49 24.01 2.17 4.71
C VAL A 49 24.15 2.62 6.16
N ASP A 50 23.44 3.68 6.55
CA ASP A 50 23.53 4.22 7.90
C ASP A 50 22.52 3.56 8.85
N LEU A 51 21.31 3.33 8.36
CA LEU A 51 20.20 2.77 9.13
C LEU A 51 19.50 1.69 8.31
N PHE A 52 19.26 0.53 8.90
CA PHE A 52 18.40 -0.50 8.31
C PHE A 52 17.06 -0.53 9.06
N SER A 53 15.95 -0.59 8.32
CA SER A 53 14.61 -0.71 8.89
C SER A 53 13.81 -1.81 8.23
N PHE A 54 13.09 -2.57 9.05
CA PHE A 54 12.20 -3.65 8.62
C PHE A 54 10.98 -3.73 9.53
N ALA A 55 9.84 -4.10 8.96
CA ALA A 55 8.60 -4.32 9.69
C ALA A 55 8.51 -5.76 10.22
N GLN A 56 7.85 -5.95 11.36
CA GLN A 56 7.43 -7.27 11.82
C GLN A 56 6.16 -7.71 11.09
N ARG A 57 6.08 -9.00 10.74
CA ARG A 57 4.90 -9.62 10.12
C ARG A 57 3.79 -9.84 11.15
N LEU A 58 2.53 -9.83 10.70
CA LEU A 58 1.40 -10.35 11.47
C LEU A 58 1.50 -11.88 11.64
N PRO A 59 0.83 -12.47 12.64
CA PRO A 59 0.00 -11.84 13.68
C PRO A 59 0.79 -11.26 14.85
N ASP A 60 2.12 -11.32 14.81
CA ASP A 60 2.95 -10.91 15.93
C ASP A 60 2.88 -9.40 16.16
N SER A 61 2.23 -9.00 17.25
CA SER A 61 2.13 -7.60 17.69
C SER A 61 3.09 -7.26 18.83
N LYS A 62 3.80 -8.25 19.39
CA LYS A 62 4.84 -8.05 20.41
C LYS A 62 6.22 -8.02 19.75
N PRO A 63 7.14 -7.11 20.16
CA PRO A 63 8.49 -7.06 19.61
C PRO A 63 9.23 -8.39 19.78
N LYS A 64 9.67 -9.01 18.68
CA LYS A 64 10.43 -10.26 18.68
C LYS A 64 11.94 -10.09 18.76
N PHE A 65 12.46 -8.93 18.36
CA PHE A 65 13.89 -8.70 18.26
C PHE A 65 14.37 -7.64 19.26
N SER A 66 15.59 -7.79 19.75
CA SER A 66 16.23 -6.87 20.69
C SER A 66 16.85 -5.65 19.99
N TYR A 67 16.10 -5.02 19.09
CA TYR A 67 16.49 -3.77 18.42
C TYR A 67 15.59 -2.61 18.84
N SER A 68 16.07 -1.38 18.64
CA SER A 68 15.20 -0.21 18.77
C SER A 68 14.04 -0.33 17.78
N PHE A 69 12.83 -0.04 18.23
CA PHE A 69 11.64 -0.10 17.39
C PHE A 69 10.74 1.10 17.63
N GLU A 70 9.89 1.35 16.66
CA GLU A 70 8.74 2.25 16.77
C GLU A 70 7.49 1.50 16.33
N TRP A 71 6.33 1.95 16.78
CA TRP A 71 5.05 1.37 16.36
C TRP A 71 4.69 1.84 14.96
N ASP A 72 4.65 0.92 14.00
CA ASP A 72 3.95 1.10 12.74
C ASP A 72 2.48 0.67 12.92
N ASN A 73 1.60 1.13 12.05
CA ASN A 73 0.18 0.80 12.14
C ASN A 73 -0.30 0.22 10.82
N PHE A 74 -0.91 -0.95 10.85
CA PHE A 74 -1.53 -1.59 9.68
C PHE A 74 -3.04 -1.56 9.78
N ALA A 75 -3.69 -1.41 8.62
CA ALA A 75 -5.11 -1.66 8.46
C ALA A 75 -5.31 -3.13 8.14
N VAL A 76 -5.76 -3.91 9.12
CA VAL A 76 -5.82 -5.37 9.03
C VAL A 76 -7.26 -5.83 9.10
N LEU A 77 -7.62 -6.76 8.22
CA LEU A 77 -8.89 -7.46 8.21
C LEU A 77 -8.59 -8.95 8.44
N PRO A 78 -8.88 -9.50 9.63
CA PRO A 78 -8.77 -10.93 9.89
C PRO A 78 -9.80 -11.71 9.07
N ILE A 79 -9.37 -12.80 8.45
CA ILE A 79 -10.20 -13.64 7.58
C ILE A 79 -10.18 -15.06 8.12
N THR A 80 -11.34 -15.51 8.56
CA THR A 80 -11.59 -16.93 8.86
C THR A 80 -12.30 -17.60 7.68
N THR A 81 -13.48 -17.08 7.31
CA THR A 81 -14.21 -17.43 6.09
C THR A 81 -14.83 -16.18 5.47
N PHE A 82 -15.12 -16.24 4.17
CA PHE A 82 -15.82 -15.15 3.49
C PHE A 82 -17.20 -14.91 4.13
N GLU A 83 -17.92 -15.97 4.47
CA GLU A 83 -19.26 -15.93 5.05
C GLU A 83 -19.26 -15.27 6.43
N ASN A 84 -18.26 -15.59 7.27
CA ASN A 84 -18.11 -14.98 8.58
C ASN A 84 -17.85 -13.48 8.45
N TRP A 85 -16.89 -13.08 7.60
CA TRP A 85 -16.63 -11.67 7.34
C TRP A 85 -17.88 -10.96 6.80
N TRP A 86 -18.54 -11.53 5.79
CA TRP A 86 -19.70 -10.93 5.14
C TRP A 86 -20.87 -10.73 6.11
N LYS A 87 -21.22 -11.75 6.90
CA LYS A 87 -22.39 -11.72 7.79
C LYS A 87 -22.12 -10.98 9.10
N ASN A 88 -20.95 -11.20 9.70
CA ASN A 88 -20.69 -10.82 11.09
C ASN A 88 -19.76 -9.60 11.23
N GLU A 89 -18.79 -9.42 10.33
CA GLU A 89 -17.82 -8.32 10.44
C GLU A 89 -18.16 -7.11 9.57
N LEU A 90 -18.68 -7.34 8.36
CA LEU A 90 -18.97 -6.28 7.41
C LEU A 90 -20.27 -5.57 7.76
N GLY A 91 -20.20 -4.27 8.07
CA GLY A 91 -21.40 -3.48 8.38
C GLY A 91 -22.42 -3.46 7.22
N PHE A 92 -23.72 -3.32 7.56
CA PHE A 92 -24.83 -3.31 6.60
C PHE A 92 -24.62 -2.34 5.43
N LYS A 93 -24.12 -1.13 5.69
CA LYS A 93 -23.84 -0.13 4.64
C LYS A 93 -22.79 -0.61 3.64
N ALA A 94 -21.71 -1.22 4.11
CA ALA A 94 -20.64 -1.70 3.24
C ALA A 94 -21.05 -2.96 2.46
N ARG A 95 -21.78 -3.89 3.09
CA ARG A 95 -22.46 -5.01 2.39
C ARG A 95 -23.34 -4.53 1.26
N ASN A 96 -24.19 -3.52 1.50
CA ASN A 96 -25.08 -2.98 0.48
C ASN A 96 -24.30 -2.30 -0.65
N LYS A 97 -23.18 -1.65 -0.35
CA LYS A 97 -22.29 -1.08 -1.37
C LYS A 97 -21.65 -2.17 -2.24
N ALA A 98 -21.17 -3.26 -1.65
CA ALA A 98 -20.67 -4.40 -2.43
C ALA A 98 -21.76 -4.99 -3.35
N LYS A 99 -22.97 -5.22 -2.82
CA LYS A 99 -24.13 -5.68 -3.64
C LYS A 99 -24.57 -4.65 -4.68
N GLN A 100 -24.42 -3.35 -4.41
CA GLN A 100 -24.77 -2.28 -5.34
C GLN A 100 -23.89 -2.33 -6.59
N ALA A 101 -22.62 -2.71 -6.47
CA ALA A 101 -21.75 -2.82 -7.63
C ALA A 101 -22.27 -3.88 -8.62
N GLU A 102 -22.61 -5.07 -8.12
CA GLU A 102 -23.18 -6.17 -8.92
C GLU A 102 -24.50 -5.74 -9.58
N LYS A 103 -25.40 -5.09 -8.83
CA LYS A 103 -26.67 -4.55 -9.36
C LYS A 103 -26.45 -3.49 -10.44
N ASN A 104 -25.35 -2.76 -10.36
CA ASN A 104 -24.95 -1.74 -11.33
C ASN A 104 -24.13 -2.34 -12.50
N GLY A 105 -24.13 -3.67 -12.67
CA GLY A 105 -23.47 -4.35 -13.79
C GLY A 105 -21.96 -4.54 -13.62
N VAL A 106 -21.40 -4.31 -12.43
CA VAL A 106 -19.97 -4.53 -12.20
C VAL A 106 -19.71 -6.01 -11.97
N VAL A 107 -18.83 -6.59 -12.79
CA VAL A 107 -18.35 -7.97 -12.64
C VAL A 107 -16.91 -7.94 -12.16
N VAL A 108 -16.61 -8.63 -11.05
CA VAL A 108 -15.24 -8.74 -10.53
C VAL A 108 -14.72 -10.16 -10.71
N ARG A 109 -13.50 -10.29 -11.22
CA ARG A 109 -12.84 -11.58 -11.45
C ARG A 109 -11.33 -11.49 -11.27
N GLU A 110 -10.72 -12.63 -10.95
CA GLU A 110 -9.28 -12.79 -11.07
C GLU A 110 -8.87 -12.73 -12.56
N VAL A 111 -7.75 -12.09 -12.84
CA VAL A 111 -7.25 -11.87 -14.21
C VAL A 111 -5.75 -12.17 -14.27
N PRO A 112 -5.25 -12.76 -15.38
CA PRO A 112 -3.82 -12.95 -15.56
C PRO A 112 -3.11 -11.60 -15.73
N PHE A 113 -1.82 -11.56 -15.42
CA PHE A 113 -0.98 -10.42 -15.75
C PHE A 113 -0.55 -10.49 -17.22
N ASP A 114 -1.39 -9.95 -18.09
CA ASP A 114 -1.18 -9.88 -19.54
C ASP A 114 -1.22 -8.43 -20.06
N ASP A 115 -1.02 -8.29 -21.37
CA ASP A 115 -1.01 -7.00 -22.06
C ASP A 115 -2.36 -6.28 -21.96
N ALA A 116 -3.47 -7.02 -21.92
CA ALA A 116 -4.81 -6.46 -21.78
C ALA A 116 -5.00 -5.85 -20.38
N LEU A 117 -4.53 -6.51 -19.33
CA LEU A 117 -4.54 -5.98 -17.98
C LEU A 117 -3.68 -4.72 -17.86
N VAL A 118 -2.44 -4.75 -18.38
CA VAL A 118 -1.53 -3.60 -18.35
C VAL A 118 -2.13 -2.41 -19.10
N ALA A 119 -2.76 -2.64 -20.26
CA ALA A 119 -3.45 -1.60 -21.02
C ALA A 119 -4.61 -1.00 -20.22
N GLY A 120 -5.43 -1.83 -19.58
CA GLY A 120 -6.53 -1.37 -18.72
C GLY A 120 -6.04 -0.59 -17.49
N ILE A 121 -4.97 -1.06 -16.81
CA ILE A 121 -4.34 -0.35 -15.69
C ILE A 121 -3.83 1.02 -16.15
N ARG A 122 -3.19 1.08 -17.32
CA ARG A 122 -2.73 2.33 -17.92
C ARG A 122 -3.89 3.29 -18.20
N GLU A 123 -5.03 2.80 -18.69
CA GLU A 123 -6.22 3.64 -18.89
C GLU A 123 -6.73 4.20 -17.57
N ILE A 124 -6.86 3.36 -16.53
CA ILE A 124 -7.24 3.79 -15.18
C ILE A 124 -6.25 4.83 -14.63
N TYR A 125 -4.96 4.62 -14.89
CA TYR A 125 -3.91 5.52 -14.42
C TYR A 125 -3.96 6.90 -15.09
N ASN A 126 -4.30 6.93 -16.37
CA ASN A 126 -4.33 8.14 -17.19
C ASN A 126 -5.69 8.83 -17.23
N GLU A 127 -6.70 8.35 -16.51
CA GLU A 127 -8.02 9.00 -16.43
C GLU A 127 -7.93 10.41 -15.82
N CYS A 128 -7.24 10.56 -14.68
CA CYS A 128 -7.23 11.83 -13.95
C CYS A 128 -5.84 12.12 -13.34
N PRO A 129 -5.25 13.30 -13.58
CA PRO A 129 -3.95 13.67 -13.03
C PRO A 129 -4.00 13.95 -11.52
N ILE A 130 -5.18 14.18 -10.96
CA ILE A 130 -5.39 14.54 -9.56
C ILE A 130 -6.32 13.50 -8.91
N ARG A 131 -5.83 12.80 -7.88
CA ARG A 131 -6.64 11.90 -7.06
C ARG A 131 -6.52 12.31 -5.60
N GLN A 132 -7.65 12.41 -4.89
CA GLN A 132 -7.70 12.80 -3.47
C GLN A 132 -6.95 14.12 -3.17
N ARG A 133 -7.16 15.14 -4.01
CA ARG A 133 -6.51 16.47 -3.90
C ARG A 133 -4.97 16.44 -4.02
N ARG A 134 -4.41 15.40 -4.63
CA ARG A 134 -2.97 15.23 -4.84
C ARG A 134 -2.70 14.89 -6.30
N ARG A 135 -1.54 15.33 -6.81
CA ARG A 135 -1.00 14.78 -8.06
C ARG A 135 -0.92 13.27 -7.93
N PHE A 136 -1.49 12.59 -8.91
CA PHE A 136 -1.46 11.15 -8.98
C PHE A 136 -0.14 10.71 -9.65
N PRO A 137 0.76 10.01 -8.93
CA PRO A 137 2.09 9.70 -9.45
C PRO A 137 2.09 8.79 -10.67
N HIS A 138 1.02 8.01 -10.88
CA HIS A 138 0.91 7.09 -12.01
C HIS A 138 0.37 7.73 -13.29
N TYR A 139 -0.13 8.96 -13.21
CA TYR A 139 -0.63 9.68 -14.38
C TYR A 139 0.51 10.06 -15.35
N GLY A 140 0.28 9.85 -16.63
CA GLY A 140 1.18 10.12 -17.75
C GLY A 140 2.19 9.01 -18.03
N LYS A 141 2.09 7.85 -17.36
CA LYS A 141 3.03 6.74 -17.57
C LYS A 141 2.74 6.00 -18.88
N ASP A 142 3.82 5.62 -19.57
CA ASP A 142 3.77 4.74 -20.73
C ASP A 142 3.51 3.29 -20.32
N PHE A 143 3.15 2.47 -21.32
CA PHE A 143 2.77 1.08 -21.12
C PHE A 143 3.90 0.24 -20.51
N GLU A 144 5.14 0.40 -20.98
CA GLU A 144 6.30 -0.35 -20.46
C GLU A 144 6.64 0.00 -19.01
N THR A 145 6.47 1.27 -18.64
CA THR A 145 6.66 1.71 -17.25
C THR A 145 5.57 1.15 -16.35
N VAL A 146 4.31 1.14 -16.79
CA VAL A 146 3.22 0.50 -16.04
C VAL A 146 3.47 -1.00 -15.91
N ARG A 147 3.84 -1.68 -16.99
CA ARG A 147 4.19 -3.11 -16.97
C ARG A 147 5.28 -3.38 -15.94
N ARG A 148 6.39 -2.65 -15.99
CA ARG A 148 7.54 -2.84 -15.09
C ARG A 148 7.18 -2.63 -13.62
N GLU A 149 6.38 -1.61 -13.30
CA GLU A 149 5.98 -1.33 -11.91
C GLU A 149 4.98 -2.35 -11.37
N GLU A 150 3.97 -2.72 -12.17
CA GLU A 150 2.99 -3.74 -11.78
C GLU A 150 3.58 -5.15 -11.79
N ALA A 151 4.68 -5.38 -12.53
CA ALA A 151 5.43 -6.63 -12.55
C ALA A 151 6.26 -6.91 -11.27
N THR A 152 6.23 -6.03 -10.29
CA THR A 152 6.88 -6.28 -8.99
C THR A 152 6.20 -7.45 -8.25
N PHE A 153 6.95 -8.44 -7.77
CA PHE A 153 6.40 -9.60 -7.01
C PHE A 153 5.34 -10.42 -7.79
N LEU A 154 5.47 -10.56 -9.11
CA LEU A 154 4.51 -11.30 -9.94
C LEU A 154 4.34 -12.76 -9.54
N ASP A 155 5.40 -13.37 -9.02
CA ASP A 155 5.45 -14.76 -8.56
C ASP A 155 4.39 -15.08 -7.49
N SER A 156 4.05 -14.10 -6.65
CA SER A 156 3.00 -14.26 -5.65
C SER A 156 1.75 -13.40 -5.89
N SER A 157 1.80 -12.44 -6.82
CA SER A 157 0.72 -11.46 -6.99
C SER A 157 -0.56 -12.05 -7.56
N ILE A 158 -1.70 -11.61 -7.00
CA ILE A 158 -3.04 -11.92 -7.52
C ILE A 158 -3.66 -10.60 -8.00
N PHE A 159 -4.12 -10.59 -9.26
CA PHE A 159 -4.80 -9.44 -9.84
C PHE A 159 -6.30 -9.68 -9.90
N LEU A 160 -7.06 -8.72 -9.37
CA LEU A 160 -8.52 -8.66 -9.48
C LEU A 160 -8.89 -7.49 -10.37
N GLY A 161 -9.69 -7.75 -11.40
CA GLY A 161 -10.26 -6.71 -12.26
C GLY A 161 -11.74 -6.52 -11.98
N ALA A 162 -12.18 -5.27 -11.90
CA ALA A 162 -13.58 -4.87 -11.92
C ALA A 162 -13.95 -4.39 -13.32
N PHE A 163 -14.95 -5.02 -13.91
CA PHE A 163 -15.39 -4.80 -15.28
C PHE A 163 -16.80 -4.24 -15.33
N PHE A 164 -17.05 -3.32 -16.26
CA PHE A 164 -18.38 -2.82 -16.62
C PHE A 164 -18.43 -2.73 -18.15
N ASP A 165 -19.43 -3.37 -18.77
CA ASP A 165 -19.54 -3.57 -20.23
C ASP A 165 -18.22 -4.10 -20.83
N ASP A 166 -17.67 -5.15 -20.22
CA ASP A 166 -16.39 -5.80 -20.56
C ASP A 166 -15.13 -4.91 -20.51
N ARG A 167 -15.25 -3.66 -20.05
CA ARG A 167 -14.12 -2.74 -19.86
C ARG A 167 -13.63 -2.74 -18.43
N LEU A 168 -12.31 -2.76 -18.24
CA LEU A 168 -11.69 -2.67 -16.92
C LEU A 168 -11.88 -1.27 -16.33
N ILE A 169 -12.70 -1.15 -15.29
CA ILE A 169 -13.00 0.11 -14.60
C ILE A 169 -12.30 0.23 -13.25
N GLY A 170 -11.66 -0.83 -12.77
CA GLY A 170 -10.88 -0.83 -11.54
C GLY A 170 -10.09 -2.12 -11.38
N PHE A 171 -9.08 -2.09 -10.53
CA PHE A 171 -8.28 -3.27 -10.24
C PHE A 171 -7.74 -3.26 -8.81
N VAL A 172 -7.36 -4.45 -8.36
CA VAL A 172 -6.57 -4.68 -7.17
C VAL A 172 -5.40 -5.58 -7.49
N LYS A 173 -4.24 -5.25 -6.94
CA LYS A 173 -3.09 -6.15 -6.83
C LYS A 173 -2.93 -6.58 -5.38
N LEU A 174 -3.14 -7.86 -5.11
CA LEU A 174 -2.86 -8.51 -3.83
C LEU A 174 -1.47 -9.12 -3.89
N VAL A 175 -0.68 -8.91 -2.84
CA VAL A 175 0.65 -9.51 -2.69
C VAL A 175 0.66 -10.31 -1.39
N PRO A 176 0.42 -11.63 -1.44
CA PRO A 176 0.72 -12.55 -0.36
C PRO A 176 2.19 -12.47 0.04
N ASP A 177 2.44 -12.51 1.35
CA ASP A 177 3.78 -12.71 1.89
C ASP A 177 4.23 -14.16 1.69
N GLU A 178 5.51 -14.45 1.92
CA GLU A 178 6.10 -15.76 1.66
C GLU A 178 5.47 -16.91 2.46
N THR A 179 4.88 -16.64 3.63
CA THR A 179 4.18 -17.67 4.41
C THR A 179 2.69 -17.75 4.13
N CYS A 180 2.17 -16.95 3.18
CA CYS A 180 0.74 -16.80 2.89
C CYS A 180 -0.10 -16.52 4.14
N THR A 181 0.50 -15.95 5.19
CA THR A 181 -0.20 -15.61 6.43
C THR A 181 -0.98 -14.33 6.23
N GLN A 182 -0.42 -13.38 5.47
CA GLN A 182 -1.04 -12.12 5.13
C GLN A 182 -0.92 -11.80 3.64
N ALA A 183 -1.89 -11.06 3.11
CA ALA A 183 -1.81 -10.47 1.78
C ALA A 183 -1.99 -8.96 1.86
N GLY A 184 -1.04 -8.23 1.28
CA GLY A 184 -1.11 -6.78 1.19
C GLY A 184 -1.88 -6.34 -0.05
N LEU A 185 -2.81 -5.39 0.13
CA LEU A 185 -3.38 -4.60 -0.96
C LEU A 185 -2.32 -3.60 -1.43
N MET A 186 -1.62 -3.91 -2.51
CA MET A 186 -0.57 -3.06 -3.06
C MET A 186 -1.16 -1.88 -3.83
N ASN A 187 -1.99 -2.19 -4.82
CA ASN A 187 -2.72 -1.21 -5.61
C ASN A 187 -4.21 -1.52 -5.51
N ILE A 188 -5.04 -0.52 -5.23
CA ILE A 188 -6.50 -0.61 -5.27
C ILE A 188 -7.06 0.68 -5.86
N ILE A 189 -7.33 0.67 -7.16
CA ILE A 189 -7.61 1.88 -7.91
C ILE A 189 -8.76 1.60 -8.88
N SER A 190 -9.68 2.55 -8.95
CA SER A 190 -10.80 2.52 -9.89
C SER A 190 -10.94 3.85 -10.61
N MET A 191 -11.58 3.82 -11.77
CA MET A 191 -11.96 5.00 -12.50
C MET A 191 -12.90 5.87 -11.66
N VAL A 192 -12.68 7.18 -11.68
CA VAL A 192 -13.50 8.20 -11.03
C VAL A 192 -14.86 8.28 -11.69
N LYS A 193 -14.94 8.18 -13.03
CA LYS A 193 -16.21 8.22 -13.78
C LYS A 193 -17.18 7.08 -13.46
N HIS A 194 -16.66 5.97 -12.91
CA HIS A 194 -17.45 4.80 -12.48
C HIS A 194 -17.60 4.70 -10.95
N ARG A 195 -17.32 5.78 -10.20
CA ARG A 195 -17.40 5.78 -8.73
C ARG A 195 -18.81 5.54 -8.21
N ASP A 196 -19.83 5.96 -8.97
CA ASP A 196 -21.26 5.68 -8.73
C ASP A 196 -21.55 4.17 -8.66
N LYS A 197 -20.79 3.36 -9.40
CA LYS A 197 -20.88 1.89 -9.46
C LYS A 197 -20.12 1.20 -8.35
N VAL A 198 -19.48 1.96 -7.47
CA VAL A 198 -18.79 1.48 -6.25
C VAL A 198 -17.84 0.28 -6.47
N PRO A 199 -17.00 0.28 -7.53
CA PRO A 199 -16.15 -0.87 -7.89
C PRO A 199 -15.14 -1.24 -6.79
N GLN A 200 -14.65 -0.27 -6.01
CA GLN A 200 -13.72 -0.55 -4.91
C GLN A 200 -14.31 -1.43 -3.80
N ASN A 201 -15.61 -1.29 -3.50
CA ASN A 201 -16.27 -2.15 -2.51
C ASN A 201 -16.38 -3.59 -3.00
N ALA A 202 -16.69 -3.78 -4.30
CA ALA A 202 -16.73 -5.11 -4.90
C ALA A 202 -15.33 -5.75 -4.98
N LEU A 203 -14.31 -4.96 -5.33
CA LEU A 203 -12.91 -5.41 -5.33
C LEU A 203 -12.44 -5.87 -3.94
N ILE A 204 -12.81 -5.17 -2.86
CA ILE A 204 -12.51 -5.62 -1.50
C ILE A 204 -13.23 -6.92 -1.17
N ALA A 205 -14.52 -7.03 -1.51
CA ALA A 205 -15.27 -8.26 -1.27
C ALA A 205 -14.63 -9.46 -1.98
N HIS A 206 -14.25 -9.30 -3.24
CA HIS A 206 -13.53 -10.34 -3.98
C HIS A 206 -12.13 -10.60 -3.43
N ALA A 207 -11.41 -9.59 -2.94
CA ALA A 207 -10.13 -9.79 -2.26
C ALA A 207 -10.26 -10.63 -1.00
N VAL A 208 -11.27 -10.37 -0.16
CA VAL A 208 -11.54 -11.20 1.02
C VAL A 208 -11.87 -12.63 0.61
N ARG A 209 -12.67 -12.81 -0.44
CA ARG A 209 -12.98 -14.14 -0.99
C ARG A 209 -11.71 -14.87 -1.46
N ALA A 210 -10.88 -14.19 -2.26
CA ALA A 210 -9.64 -14.73 -2.79
C ALA A 210 -8.65 -15.14 -1.68
N CYS A 211 -8.56 -14.35 -0.61
CA CYS A 211 -7.79 -14.69 0.59
C CYS A 211 -8.38 -15.89 1.34
N ALA A 212 -9.69 -15.91 1.58
CA ALA A 212 -10.35 -17.00 2.29
C ALA A 212 -10.18 -18.35 1.58
N THR A 213 -10.35 -18.39 0.25
CA THR A 213 -10.14 -19.60 -0.56
C THR A 213 -8.70 -20.12 -0.50
N ARG A 214 -7.73 -19.24 -0.27
CA ARG A 214 -6.30 -19.57 -0.19
C ARG A 214 -5.81 -19.80 1.24
N GLY A 215 -6.68 -19.72 2.24
CA GLY A 215 -6.30 -19.84 3.65
C GLY A 215 -5.46 -18.68 4.18
N ILE A 216 -5.47 -17.52 3.51
CA ILE A 216 -4.75 -16.33 3.94
C ILE A 216 -5.55 -15.65 5.05
N GLN A 217 -4.94 -15.53 6.23
CA GLN A 217 -5.64 -15.15 7.47
C GLN A 217 -5.77 -13.64 7.66
N TYR A 218 -4.94 -12.84 7.00
CA TYR A 218 -4.92 -11.38 7.19
C TYR A 218 -4.85 -10.64 5.87
N LEU A 219 -5.89 -9.87 5.55
CA LEU A 219 -5.84 -8.90 4.44
C LEU A 219 -5.38 -7.54 4.98
N VAL A 220 -4.30 -7.00 4.42
CA VAL A 220 -3.66 -5.79 4.92
C VAL A 220 -3.81 -4.66 3.91
N TYR A 221 -4.51 -3.59 4.30
CA TYR A 221 -4.66 -2.38 3.48
C TYR A 221 -3.66 -1.29 3.87
N SER A 222 -2.36 -1.57 3.73
CA SER A 222 -1.29 -0.63 4.06
C SER A 222 -1.48 0.00 5.46
N ARG A 223 -1.03 1.24 5.67
CA ARG A 223 -1.20 1.93 6.95
C ARG A 223 -2.64 2.29 7.27
N PHE A 224 -3.04 2.20 8.53
CA PHE A 224 -4.37 2.61 8.98
C PHE A 224 -4.48 4.13 9.05
N ASP A 225 -3.54 4.77 9.73
CA ASP A 225 -3.44 6.21 9.91
C ASP A 225 -2.24 6.80 9.13
N TYR A 226 -2.47 7.94 8.48
CA TYR A 226 -1.47 8.67 7.72
C TYR A 226 -1.21 10.05 8.33
N GLY A 227 -0.29 10.11 9.29
CA GLY A 227 0.06 11.34 10.00
C GLY A 227 -1.00 11.75 11.02
N LYS A 228 -1.05 13.03 11.37
CA LYS A 228 -1.95 13.59 12.40
C LYS A 228 -3.30 14.07 11.85
N LYS A 229 -3.78 13.48 10.75
CA LYS A 229 -5.05 13.93 10.15
C LYS A 229 -6.22 13.52 11.04
N GLU A 230 -7.02 14.49 11.46
CA GLU A 230 -8.23 14.26 12.28
C GLU A 230 -9.39 13.65 11.47
N HIS A 231 -9.47 13.93 10.16
CA HIS A 231 -10.48 13.36 9.26
C HIS A 231 -9.83 12.86 7.96
N ASP A 232 -9.79 11.54 7.77
CA ASP A 232 -9.29 10.91 6.54
C ASP A 232 -10.35 9.96 5.98
N GLY A 233 -10.97 10.32 4.84
CA GLY A 233 -11.98 9.48 4.19
C GLY A 233 -11.47 8.08 3.81
N LEU A 234 -10.15 7.89 3.70
CA LEU A 234 -9.55 6.58 3.51
C LEU A 234 -9.62 5.72 4.79
N ARG A 235 -9.46 6.31 5.97
CA ARG A 235 -9.63 5.63 7.24
C ARG A 235 -11.08 5.20 7.43
N ASP A 236 -12.03 6.11 7.22
CA ASP A 236 -13.46 5.79 7.29
C ASP A 236 -13.83 4.66 6.32
N PHE A 237 -13.26 4.67 5.12
CA PHE A 237 -13.47 3.60 4.14
C PHE A 237 -12.94 2.26 4.63
N LYS A 238 -11.75 2.22 5.25
CA LYS A 238 -11.17 1.01 5.84
C LYS A 238 -12.04 0.47 6.97
N GLU A 239 -12.39 1.32 7.93
CA GLU A 239 -13.24 0.95 9.07
C GLU A 239 -14.60 0.41 8.60
N ARG A 240 -15.24 1.08 7.64
CA ARG A 240 -16.54 0.62 7.08
C ARG A 240 -16.47 -0.74 6.41
N ASN A 241 -15.33 -1.11 5.84
CA ASN A 241 -15.13 -2.43 5.22
C ASN A 241 -14.61 -3.49 6.22
N GLY A 242 -14.51 -3.16 7.51
CA GLY A 242 -14.12 -4.09 8.58
C GLY A 242 -12.63 -4.14 8.89
N PHE A 243 -11.80 -3.30 8.24
CA PHE A 243 -10.39 -3.19 8.60
C PHE A 243 -10.24 -2.50 9.95
N ARG A 244 -9.33 -3.02 10.78
CA ARG A 244 -9.04 -2.52 12.12
C ARG A 244 -7.57 -2.11 12.18
N ARG A 245 -7.25 -1.18 13.09
CA ARG A 245 -5.87 -0.80 13.37
C ARG A 245 -5.18 -1.92 14.15
N VAL A 246 -4.04 -2.37 13.65
CA VAL A 246 -3.12 -3.24 14.37
C VAL A 246 -1.76 -2.57 14.39
N ASP A 247 -1.25 -2.30 15.58
CA ASP A 247 0.10 -1.76 15.75
C ASP A 247 1.11 -2.89 15.72
N THR A 248 2.14 -2.75 14.88
CA THR A 248 3.21 -3.74 14.72
C THR A 248 4.58 -3.07 14.91
N PRO A 249 5.55 -3.79 15.50
CA PRO A 249 6.90 -3.25 15.65
C PRO A 249 7.57 -3.03 14.28
N ARG A 250 8.08 -1.82 14.05
CA ARG A 250 9.08 -1.52 13.01
C ARG A 250 10.43 -1.33 13.67
N PHE A 251 11.37 -2.20 13.33
CA PHE A 251 12.70 -2.17 13.90
C PHE A 251 13.64 -1.25 13.13
N TYR A 252 14.64 -0.74 13.84
CA TYR A 252 15.69 0.12 13.34
C TYR A 252 17.03 -0.35 13.87
N VAL A 253 17.94 -0.67 12.95
CA VAL A 253 19.29 -1.15 13.26
C VAL A 253 20.28 -0.12 12.72
N PRO A 254 20.96 0.65 13.60
CA PRO A 254 21.99 1.58 13.15
C PRO A 254 23.23 0.79 12.74
N LEU A 255 23.65 0.93 11.49
CA LEU A 255 24.83 0.26 10.93
C LEU A 255 26.08 1.14 11.01
N THR A 256 25.92 2.46 11.09
CA THR A 256 27.01 3.44 11.25
C THR A 256 26.81 4.32 12.47
N THR A 257 27.87 5.05 12.88
CA THR A 257 27.77 6.08 13.93
C THR A 257 26.76 7.17 13.53
N MET A 258 26.72 7.55 12.25
CA MET A 258 25.71 8.47 11.72
C MET A 258 24.29 7.91 11.90
N GLY A 259 24.07 6.63 11.63
CA GLY A 259 22.80 5.96 11.88
C GLY A 259 22.38 5.99 13.35
N ARG A 260 23.32 5.79 14.29
CA ARG A 260 23.02 5.89 15.74
C ARG A 260 22.59 7.29 16.13
N ILE A 261 23.28 8.32 15.63
CA ILE A 261 22.94 9.72 15.88
C ILE A 261 21.57 10.04 15.29
N ALA A 262 21.34 9.65 14.03
CA ALA A 262 20.08 9.89 13.35
C ALA A 262 18.90 9.23 14.06
N LEU A 263 19.05 8.00 14.53
CA LEU A 263 18.01 7.30 15.28
C LEU A 263 17.70 7.99 16.61
N ARG A 264 18.74 8.37 17.37
CA ARG A 264 18.57 9.10 18.65
C ARG A 264 17.89 10.45 18.47
N LEU A 265 18.24 11.18 17.41
CA LEU A 265 17.68 12.49 17.06
C LEU A 265 16.40 12.41 16.20
N LYS A 266 15.90 11.19 15.95
CA LYS A 266 14.70 10.92 15.12
C LYS A 266 14.79 11.53 13.72
N LEU A 267 16.00 11.67 13.15
CA LEU A 267 16.25 12.24 11.82
C LEU A 267 15.84 11.30 10.69
N HIS A 268 15.50 10.04 11.00
CA HIS A 268 14.94 9.08 10.05
C HIS A 268 13.46 9.33 9.72
N HIS A 269 12.75 10.12 10.54
CA HIS A 269 11.38 10.53 10.27
C HIS A 269 11.29 11.58 9.17
N SER A 270 10.17 11.59 8.45
CA SER A 270 9.95 12.60 7.43
C SER A 270 9.79 13.98 8.08
N ILE A 271 10.35 15.02 7.46
CA ILE A 271 10.16 16.42 7.91
C ILE A 271 8.66 16.76 8.01
N SER A 272 7.83 16.18 7.13
CA SER A 272 6.38 16.38 7.15
C SER A 272 5.71 15.95 8.46
N GLU A 273 6.29 14.99 9.19
CA GLU A 273 5.74 14.48 10.46
C GLU A 273 6.04 15.41 11.64
N ARG A 274 7.00 16.32 11.46
CA ARG A 274 7.38 17.34 12.46
C ARG A 274 6.50 18.59 12.38
N ILE A 275 5.77 18.77 11.29
CA ILE A 275 4.92 19.95 11.08
C ILE A 275 3.62 19.78 11.89
N PRO A 276 3.20 20.78 12.70
CA PRO A 276 1.91 20.75 13.40
C PRO A 276 0.73 20.63 12.43
N GLU A 277 -0.32 19.89 12.82
CA GLU A 277 -1.43 19.56 11.91
C GLU A 277 -2.15 20.80 11.37
N GLY A 278 -2.32 21.86 12.18
CA GLY A 278 -2.94 23.10 11.71
C GLY A 278 -2.17 23.77 10.56
N VAL A 279 -0.83 23.74 10.61
CA VAL A 279 0.03 24.25 9.52
C VAL A 279 0.00 23.30 8.33
N ALA A 280 0.13 21.99 8.59
CA ALA A 280 0.10 20.97 7.56
C ALA A 280 -1.23 20.98 6.76
N SER A 281 -2.36 21.20 7.43
CA SER A 281 -3.68 21.29 6.81
C SER A 281 -3.77 22.48 5.85
N ARG A 282 -3.35 23.69 6.28
CA ARG A 282 -3.32 24.88 5.42
C ARG A 282 -2.43 24.70 4.20
N LEU A 283 -1.24 24.10 4.37
CA LEU A 283 -0.35 23.78 3.25
C LEU A 283 -0.97 22.77 2.28
N ARG A 284 -1.74 21.79 2.80
CA ARG A 284 -2.48 20.84 1.96
C ARG A 284 -3.55 21.54 1.13
N ASP A 285 -4.28 22.48 1.69
CA ASP A 285 -5.35 23.22 0.99
C ASP A 285 -4.79 24.18 -0.06
N LEU A 286 -3.73 24.94 0.27
CA LEU A 286 -3.03 25.79 -0.70
C LEU A 286 -2.53 24.98 -1.90
N ARG A 287 -1.93 23.81 -1.62
CA ARG A 287 -1.45 22.90 -2.65
C ARG A 287 -2.60 22.33 -3.49
N ALA A 288 -3.73 21.99 -2.86
CA ALA A 288 -4.91 21.50 -3.57
C ALA A 288 -5.44 22.57 -4.54
N GLY A 289 -5.62 23.81 -4.09
CA GLY A 289 -6.05 24.92 -4.94
C GLY A 289 -5.06 25.26 -6.05
N TRP A 290 -3.75 25.11 -5.82
CA TRP A 290 -2.75 25.23 -6.89
C TRP A 290 -2.91 24.15 -7.96
N TYR A 291 -3.10 22.89 -7.55
CA TYR A 291 -3.33 21.80 -8.49
C TYR A 291 -4.61 21.97 -9.29
N GLU A 292 -5.72 22.37 -8.65
CA GLU A 292 -6.98 22.66 -9.33
C GLU A 292 -6.84 23.76 -10.38
N ARG A 293 -6.06 24.81 -10.09
CA ARG A 293 -5.74 25.85 -11.09
C ARG A 293 -4.86 25.33 -12.22
N LYS A 294 -3.80 24.59 -11.89
CA LYS A 294 -2.81 24.11 -12.87
C LYS A 294 -3.40 23.07 -13.84
N TYR A 295 -4.29 22.21 -13.37
CA TYR A 295 -4.89 21.14 -14.16
C TYR A 295 -6.32 21.44 -14.61
N ARG A 296 -6.76 22.70 -14.50
CA ARG A 296 -8.13 23.11 -14.85
C ARG A 296 -8.51 22.76 -16.28
N SER A 297 -7.60 22.93 -17.25
CA SER A 297 -7.84 22.58 -18.66
C SER A 297 -8.03 21.07 -18.85
N VAL A 298 -7.24 20.25 -18.17
CA VAL A 298 -7.30 18.77 -18.28
C VAL A 298 -8.50 18.19 -17.52
N MET A 299 -8.97 18.85 -16.47
CA MET A 299 -10.13 18.40 -15.69
C MET A 299 -11.48 18.89 -16.24
N GLY A 300 -11.49 19.87 -17.15
CA GLY A 300 -12.71 20.39 -17.77
C GLY A 300 -13.24 19.52 -18.93
N GLU A 301 -12.42 18.58 -19.43
CA GLU A 301 -12.72 17.68 -20.54
C GLU A 301 -13.03 16.24 -20.09
N ALA A 302 -13.00 15.96 -18.77
CA ALA A 302 -13.15 14.63 -18.17
C ALA A 302 -14.50 14.39 -17.50
#